data_AF-A0A2N6B3G2-F1
#
_entry.id   AF-A0A2N6B3G2-F1
#
_cell.length_a   1.000
_cell.length_b   1.000
_cell.length_c   1.000
_cell.angle_alpha   90.00
_cell.angle_beta   90.00
_cell.angle_gamma   90.00
#
_symmetry.space_group_name_H-M   'P 1'
#
loop_
_entity.id
_entity.type
_entity.pdbx_description
1 polymer ?
#
loop_
_entity_poly.entity_id
_entity_poly.type
_entity_poly.pdbx_seq_one_letter_code
_entity_poly.pdbx_strand_id
1 'polypeptide(L)'
;MSICRPVIVFLALFTGLAALMLAPYAAVDGRAQTLMQTIDPHALYEARCVRCHPPHAGEFVPSALERDEDGTIVGKHRGAAIDDLLVNGHGRLSKEEVPVMLDHLTRIFELGSLFRNRCLICHDRAVDLARERLALKDGRVIGRYSGRDIATFLQSHGRLSLEEIAPVIDMLTRQIATAQRGL
;
A
#
# COMPACT_ATOMS: atom_id res chain seq x y z
N MET A 1 13.19 71.99 -10.63
CA MET A 1 13.90 72.80 -9.62
C MET A 1 13.17 72.68 -8.30
N SER A 2 13.92 72.38 -7.24
CA SER A 2 13.55 72.37 -5.81
C SER A 2 12.51 73.43 -5.44
N ILE A 3 11.66 73.26 -4.42
CA ILE A 3 12.02 73.62 -3.04
C ILE A 3 10.88 73.21 -2.06
N CYS A 4 11.32 72.60 -0.96
CA CYS A 4 10.86 72.66 0.43
C CYS A 4 9.39 72.37 0.84
N ARG A 5 9.27 71.33 1.67
CA ARG A 5 8.24 71.13 2.69
C ARG A 5 8.45 72.11 3.85
N PRO A 6 7.39 72.58 4.53
CA PRO A 6 7.48 73.02 5.91
C PRO A 6 7.17 71.85 6.87
N VAL A 7 7.96 71.85 7.94
CA VAL A 7 7.82 71.05 9.14
C VAL A 7 6.61 71.55 9.94
N ILE A 8 5.69 70.67 10.30
CA ILE A 8 4.75 70.91 11.41
C ILE A 8 5.09 69.90 12.50
N VAL A 9 5.63 70.46 13.58
CA VAL A 9 5.77 69.85 14.89
C VAL A 9 4.38 69.76 15.51
N PHE A 10 3.93 68.56 15.87
CA PHE A 10 2.91 68.39 16.89
C PHE A 10 3.41 67.43 17.97
N LEU A 11 3.52 68.02 19.15
CA LEU A 11 3.93 67.46 20.41
C LEU A 11 2.76 66.67 21.02
N ALA A 12 3.05 65.44 21.42
CA ALA A 12 2.49 64.64 22.52
C ALA A 12 1.05 64.91 23.02
N LEU A 13 0.26 63.84 23.18
CA LEU A 13 0.13 63.19 24.49
C LEU A 13 -0.60 61.85 24.42
N PHE A 14 -0.20 60.98 25.34
CA PHE A 14 -0.61 59.61 25.60
C PHE A 14 -2.12 59.41 25.78
N THR A 15 -2.62 58.26 25.33
CA THR A 15 -3.20 57.18 26.18
C THR A 15 -4.03 56.22 25.30
N GLY A 16 -3.76 54.92 25.37
CA GLY A 16 -4.66 53.93 24.78
C GLY A 16 -4.02 52.59 24.42
N LEU A 17 -3.97 51.69 25.41
CA LEU A 17 -3.96 50.23 25.31
C LEU A 17 -3.11 49.58 24.20
N ALA A 18 -1.94 49.10 24.60
CA ALA A 18 -1.28 47.95 23.98
C ALA A 18 -2.14 46.69 24.19
N ALA A 19 -2.96 46.33 23.19
CA ALA A 19 -3.49 44.98 23.05
C ALA A 19 -2.59 44.22 22.06
N LEU A 20 -1.42 43.82 22.57
CA LEU A 20 -0.55 42.85 21.92
C LEU A 20 -1.28 41.50 21.99
N MET A 21 -2.13 41.21 21.00
CA MET A 21 -2.68 39.88 20.77
C MET A 21 -1.52 38.96 20.37
N LEU A 22 -0.84 38.43 21.39
CA LEU A 22 -0.05 37.21 21.30
C LEU A 22 -1.01 36.08 20.92
N ALA A 23 -1.26 35.93 19.62
CA ALA A 23 -1.81 34.69 19.11
C ALA A 23 -0.74 33.62 19.35
N PRO A 24 -0.97 32.60 20.20
CA PRO A 24 -0.09 31.45 20.23
C PRO A 24 -0.22 30.79 18.85
N TYR A 25 0.88 30.78 18.10
CA TYR A 25 1.09 29.77 17.08
C TYR A 25 0.94 28.42 17.78
N ALA A 26 -0.27 27.87 17.75
CA ALA A 26 -0.49 26.47 18.03
C ALA A 26 0.20 25.69 16.91
N ALA A 27 1.49 25.47 17.08
CA ALA A 27 2.19 24.34 16.49
C ALA A 27 1.53 23.08 17.06
N VAL A 28 0.41 22.67 16.47
CA VAL A 28 -0.09 21.32 16.64
C VAL A 28 0.80 20.43 15.79
N ASP A 29 1.88 20.01 16.44
CA ASP A 29 2.58 18.74 16.32
C ASP A 29 2.25 17.89 15.09
N GLY A 30 2.93 18.19 13.98
CA GLY A 30 3.15 17.25 12.87
C GLY A 30 4.10 16.11 13.22
N ARG A 31 4.05 15.54 14.44
CA ARG A 31 4.96 14.46 14.89
C ARG A 31 4.26 13.45 15.80
N ALA A 32 3.24 12.80 15.27
CA ALA A 32 2.92 11.43 15.64
C ALA A 32 2.29 10.72 14.45
N GLN A 33 3.03 10.66 13.34
CA GLN A 33 2.89 9.48 12.49
C GLN A 33 3.42 8.33 13.34
N THR A 34 2.51 7.63 14.04
CA THR A 34 2.79 6.31 14.55
C THR A 34 3.38 5.53 13.39
N LEU A 35 4.68 5.25 13.45
CA LEU A 35 5.31 4.23 12.62
C LEU A 35 4.75 2.89 13.11
N MET A 36 3.46 2.65 12.83
CA MET A 36 2.88 1.33 12.96
C MET A 36 3.59 0.54 11.89
N GLN A 37 4.60 -0.22 12.30
CA GLN A 37 5.30 -1.16 11.45
C GLN A 37 4.22 -2.05 10.84
N THR A 38 3.90 -1.78 9.58
CA THR A 38 2.88 -2.55 8.87
C THR A 38 3.51 -3.92 8.67
N ILE A 39 2.96 -4.94 9.35
CA ILE A 39 3.40 -6.33 9.23
C ILE A 39 3.47 -6.65 7.72
N ASP A 40 4.65 -7.04 7.23
CA ASP A 40 4.80 -7.46 5.83
C ASP A 40 4.13 -8.84 5.67
N PRO A 41 3.00 -8.94 4.96
CA PRO A 41 2.29 -10.19 4.85
C PRO A 41 3.07 -11.26 4.10
N HIS A 42 3.95 -10.88 3.16
CA HIS A 42 4.80 -11.83 2.45
C HIS A 42 5.82 -12.42 3.41
N ALA A 43 6.56 -11.57 4.12
CA ALA A 43 7.55 -12.01 5.11
C ALA A 43 6.91 -12.86 6.22
N LEU A 44 5.68 -12.50 6.64
CA LEU A 44 4.91 -13.29 7.60
C LEU A 44 4.59 -14.70 7.06
N TYR A 45 4.15 -14.83 5.81
CA TYR A 45 3.91 -16.13 5.19
C TYR A 45 5.18 -16.97 5.10
N GLU A 46 6.29 -16.36 4.66
CA GLU A 46 7.59 -17.02 4.58
C GLU A 46 8.05 -17.52 5.96
N ALA A 47 7.86 -16.71 7.01
CA ALA A 47 8.29 -17.08 8.34
C ALA A 47 7.42 -18.16 9.00
N ARG A 48 6.10 -18.17 8.73
CA ARG A 48 5.13 -18.98 9.50
C ARG A 48 4.58 -20.18 8.72
N CYS A 49 4.46 -20.06 7.41
CA CYS A 49 3.65 -20.97 6.60
C CYS A 49 4.50 -21.81 5.63
N VAL A 50 5.51 -21.21 5.00
CA VAL A 50 6.20 -21.79 3.83
C VAL A 50 6.80 -23.18 4.07
N ARG A 51 7.30 -23.44 5.28
CA ARG A 51 7.92 -24.72 5.64
C ARG A 51 6.97 -25.91 5.46
N CYS A 52 5.67 -25.68 5.65
CA CYS A 52 4.63 -26.71 5.51
C CYS A 52 3.72 -26.48 4.30
N HIS A 53 3.61 -25.23 3.84
CA HIS A 53 2.81 -24.81 2.68
C HIS A 53 3.71 -24.20 1.59
N PRO A 54 4.61 -24.99 0.97
CA PRO A 54 5.46 -24.52 -0.13
C PRO A 54 4.64 -24.33 -1.43
N PRO A 55 5.12 -23.53 -2.40
CA PRO A 55 6.39 -22.78 -2.40
C PRO A 55 6.27 -21.35 -1.86
N HIS A 56 5.33 -20.52 -2.33
CA HIS A 56 4.95 -19.24 -1.74
C HIS A 56 3.44 -19.08 -1.76
N ALA A 57 2.90 -18.06 -1.08
CA ALA A 57 1.46 -17.82 -1.00
C ALA A 57 0.80 -17.69 -2.39
N GLY A 58 1.50 -17.08 -3.37
CA GLY A 58 1.00 -16.84 -4.72
C GLY A 58 0.70 -18.12 -5.52
N GLU A 59 1.44 -19.19 -5.26
CA GLU A 59 1.27 -20.51 -5.85
C GLU A 59 0.40 -21.41 -4.98
N PHE A 60 0.53 -21.30 -3.66
CA PHE A 60 -0.24 -22.08 -2.70
C PHE A 60 -1.74 -21.78 -2.81
N VAL A 61 -2.14 -20.51 -2.72
CA VAL A 61 -3.55 -20.09 -2.66
C VAL A 61 -4.42 -20.69 -3.77
N PRO A 62 -4.10 -20.56 -5.08
CA PRO A 62 -4.97 -21.11 -6.12
C PRO A 62 -5.02 -22.64 -6.12
N SER A 63 -4.01 -23.31 -5.57
CA SER A 63 -4.00 -24.76 -5.43
C SER A 63 -4.82 -25.24 -4.23
N ALA A 64 -4.87 -24.45 -3.15
CA ALA A 64 -5.37 -24.88 -1.84
C ALA A 64 -6.73 -24.27 -1.44
N LEU A 65 -7.13 -23.15 -2.05
CA LEU A 65 -8.37 -22.43 -1.72
C LEU A 65 -9.35 -22.45 -2.89
N GLU A 66 -10.64 -22.43 -2.56
CA GLU A 66 -11.75 -22.28 -3.51
C GLU A 66 -12.88 -21.45 -2.92
N ARG A 67 -13.87 -21.14 -3.75
CA ARG A 67 -15.10 -20.49 -3.32
C ARG A 67 -16.20 -21.54 -3.19
N ASP A 68 -16.88 -21.57 -2.05
CA ASP A 68 -18.04 -22.45 -1.85
C ASP A 68 -19.31 -21.90 -2.52
N GLU A 69 -20.44 -22.60 -2.33
CA GLU A 69 -21.75 -22.24 -2.91
C GLU A 69 -22.26 -20.88 -2.41
N ASP A 70 -21.93 -20.49 -1.18
CA ASP A 70 -22.34 -19.23 -0.56
C ASP A 70 -21.39 -18.06 -0.89
N GLY A 71 -20.31 -18.35 -1.62
CA GLY A 71 -19.33 -17.35 -2.01
C GLY A 71 -18.17 -17.17 -1.03
N THR A 72 -18.08 -18.00 0.01
CA THR A 72 -17.02 -17.95 1.03
C THR A 72 -15.73 -18.58 0.52
N ILE A 73 -14.58 -17.99 0.87
CA ILE A 73 -13.28 -18.59 0.55
C ILE A 73 -12.97 -19.67 1.59
N VAL A 74 -12.87 -20.92 1.12
CA VAL A 74 -12.66 -22.11 1.94
C VAL A 74 -11.43 -22.88 1.49
N GLY A 75 -10.87 -23.70 2.38
CA GLY A 75 -9.80 -24.63 2.02
C GLY A 75 -10.36 -25.88 1.32
N LYS A 76 -9.87 -26.19 0.12
CA LYS A 76 -10.37 -27.31 -0.73
C LYS A 76 -10.41 -28.67 -0.05
N HIS A 77 -9.52 -28.92 0.91
CA HIS A 77 -9.41 -30.23 1.53
C HIS A 77 -10.44 -30.46 2.65
N ARG A 78 -10.82 -29.41 3.39
CA ARG A 78 -11.67 -29.54 4.59
C ARG A 78 -12.97 -28.72 4.50
N GLY A 79 -13.10 -27.84 3.52
CA GLY A 79 -14.23 -26.91 3.39
C GLY A 79 -14.31 -25.86 4.49
N ALA A 80 -13.31 -25.76 5.38
CA ALA A 80 -13.31 -24.76 6.44
C ALA A 80 -12.99 -23.37 5.88
N ALA A 81 -13.66 -22.35 6.41
CA ALA A 81 -13.44 -20.96 6.04
C ALA A 81 -12.00 -20.52 6.35
N ILE A 82 -11.46 -19.65 5.49
CA ILE A 82 -10.05 -19.25 5.57
C ILE A 82 -9.70 -18.55 6.89
N ASP A 83 -10.59 -17.74 7.43
CA ASP A 83 -10.42 -17.07 8.72
C ASP A 83 -10.35 -18.08 9.87
N ASP A 84 -11.26 -19.05 9.90
CA ASP A 84 -11.24 -20.15 10.86
C ASP A 84 -9.94 -20.96 10.77
N LEU A 85 -9.47 -21.23 9.55
CA LEU A 85 -8.19 -21.92 9.31
C LEU A 85 -7.00 -21.11 9.83
N LEU A 86 -7.02 -19.79 9.72
CA LEU A 86 -5.93 -18.93 10.20
C LEU A 86 -5.94 -18.78 11.73
N VAL A 87 -7.12 -18.71 12.34
CA VAL A 87 -7.28 -18.61 13.81
C VAL A 87 -6.91 -19.92 14.50
N ASN A 88 -7.36 -21.06 13.95
CA ASN A 88 -7.22 -22.36 14.61
C ASN A 88 -6.06 -23.20 14.03
N GLY A 89 -5.39 -22.70 12.99
CA GLY A 89 -4.37 -23.44 12.26
C GLY A 89 -3.02 -23.55 12.97
N HIS A 90 -2.15 -24.38 12.39
CA HIS A 90 -0.79 -24.61 12.91
C HIS A 90 0.20 -23.48 12.60
N GLY A 91 -0.24 -22.38 11.98
CA GLY A 91 0.57 -21.21 11.70
C GLY A 91 0.93 -20.40 12.95
N ARG A 92 0.20 -20.61 14.06
CA ARG A 92 0.37 -19.91 15.36
C ARG A 92 0.44 -18.40 15.21
N LEU A 93 -0.43 -17.85 14.36
CA LEU A 93 -0.55 -16.41 14.18
C LEU A 93 -1.13 -15.78 15.45
N SER A 94 -0.60 -14.63 15.83
CA SER A 94 -1.20 -13.75 16.84
C SER A 94 -2.50 -13.14 16.34
N LYS A 95 -3.28 -12.55 17.26
CA LYS A 95 -4.56 -11.90 16.93
C LYS A 95 -4.37 -10.74 15.95
N GLU A 96 -3.21 -10.11 15.96
CA GLU A 96 -2.81 -9.01 15.09
C GLU A 96 -2.33 -9.50 13.71
N GLU A 97 -1.72 -10.68 13.64
CA GLU A 97 -1.21 -11.29 12.39
C GLU A 97 -2.32 -11.95 11.56
N VAL A 98 -3.35 -12.52 12.20
CA VAL A 98 -4.49 -13.17 11.51
C VAL A 98 -5.15 -12.26 10.45
N PRO A 99 -5.61 -11.03 10.77
CA PRO A 99 -6.26 -10.18 9.78
C PRO A 99 -5.32 -9.78 8.64
N VAL A 100 -4.02 -9.63 8.91
CA VAL A 100 -3.00 -9.33 7.88
C VAL A 100 -2.86 -10.51 6.91
N MET A 101 -2.77 -11.73 7.44
CA MET A 101 -2.68 -12.93 6.60
C MET A 101 -3.98 -13.19 5.85
N LEU A 102 -5.13 -12.95 6.47
CA LEU A 102 -6.43 -13.08 5.82
C LEU A 102 -6.55 -12.15 4.61
N ASP A 103 -6.29 -10.85 4.79
CA ASP A 103 -6.29 -9.89 3.68
C ASP A 103 -5.30 -10.30 2.59
N HIS A 104 -4.11 -10.78 2.96
CA HIS A 104 -3.10 -11.22 2.00
C HIS A 104 -3.58 -12.40 1.14
N LEU A 105 -4.05 -13.48 1.76
CA LEU A 105 -4.47 -14.68 1.05
C LEU A 105 -5.74 -14.43 0.23
N THR A 106 -6.70 -13.67 0.76
CA THR A 106 -7.89 -13.25 0.02
C THR A 106 -7.50 -12.45 -1.23
N ARG A 107 -6.60 -11.46 -1.11
CA ARG A 107 -6.14 -10.70 -2.29
C ARG A 107 -5.41 -11.56 -3.30
N ILE A 108 -4.62 -12.54 -2.88
CA ILE A 108 -3.99 -13.49 -3.80
C ILE A 108 -5.07 -14.33 -4.50
N PHE A 109 -6.11 -14.73 -3.79
CA PHE A 109 -7.22 -15.49 -4.37
C PHE A 109 -7.96 -14.68 -5.43
N GLU A 110 -8.32 -13.43 -5.10
CA GLU A 110 -9.05 -12.55 -6.02
C GLU A 110 -8.19 -12.07 -7.19
N LEU A 111 -6.99 -11.55 -6.91
CA LEU A 111 -6.15 -10.85 -7.89
C LEU A 111 -5.04 -11.71 -8.51
N GLY A 112 -4.62 -12.77 -7.82
CA GLY A 112 -3.58 -13.68 -8.31
C GLY A 112 -4.01 -14.43 -9.57
N SER A 113 -5.32 -14.67 -9.73
CA SER A 113 -5.89 -15.17 -10.98
C SER A 113 -5.60 -14.23 -12.15
N LEU A 114 -5.77 -12.92 -11.96
CA LEU A 114 -5.61 -11.92 -13.01
C LEU A 114 -4.15 -11.83 -13.49
N PHE A 115 -3.18 -11.70 -12.58
CA PHE A 115 -1.77 -11.67 -12.96
C PHE A 115 -1.32 -12.98 -13.61
N ARG A 116 -1.74 -14.13 -13.05
CA ARG A 116 -1.45 -15.46 -13.63
C ARG A 116 -1.98 -15.59 -15.06
N ASN A 117 -3.20 -15.13 -15.30
CA ASN A 117 -3.87 -15.29 -16.59
C ASN A 117 -3.37 -14.29 -17.66
N ARG A 118 -2.94 -13.09 -17.25
CA ARG A 118 -2.63 -11.98 -18.17
C ARG A 118 -1.14 -11.69 -18.32
N CYS A 119 -0.37 -11.90 -17.25
CA CYS A 119 1.02 -11.43 -17.17
C CYS A 119 2.04 -12.57 -17.11
N LEU A 120 1.69 -13.70 -16.49
CA LEU A 120 2.63 -14.80 -16.21
C LEU A 120 3.14 -15.53 -17.47
N ILE A 121 2.49 -15.32 -18.62
CA ILE A 121 2.97 -15.83 -19.91
C ILE A 121 4.28 -15.16 -20.36
N CYS A 122 4.55 -13.92 -19.94
CA CYS A 122 5.74 -13.16 -20.33
C CYS A 122 6.57 -12.68 -19.13
N HIS A 123 6.03 -12.78 -17.93
CA HIS A 123 6.68 -12.38 -16.69
C HIS A 123 6.68 -13.57 -15.73
N ASP A 124 7.67 -13.61 -14.85
CA ASP A 124 7.69 -14.58 -13.75
C ASP A 124 6.70 -14.11 -12.66
N ARG A 125 7.19 -13.86 -11.43
CA ARG A 125 6.32 -13.47 -10.31
C ARG A 125 6.06 -11.98 -10.33
N ALA A 126 4.85 -11.58 -9.93
CA ALA A 126 4.46 -10.18 -9.78
C ALA A 126 5.40 -9.42 -8.82
N VAL A 127 5.86 -10.08 -7.77
CA VAL A 127 6.78 -9.51 -6.79
C VAL A 127 8.14 -9.18 -7.39
N ASP A 128 8.70 -10.06 -8.23
CA ASP A 128 10.00 -9.83 -8.87
C ASP A 128 9.89 -8.70 -9.89
N LEU A 129 8.85 -8.75 -10.74
CA LEU A 129 8.56 -7.67 -11.68
C LEU A 129 8.45 -6.31 -10.98
N ALA A 130 7.66 -6.25 -9.91
CA ALA A 130 7.43 -5.02 -9.16
C ALA A 130 8.72 -4.49 -8.52
N ARG A 131 9.48 -5.35 -7.85
CA ARG A 131 10.67 -4.94 -7.08
C ARG A 131 11.83 -4.56 -7.98
N GLU A 132 12.06 -5.32 -9.04
CA GLU A 132 13.21 -5.13 -9.90
C GLU A 132 12.99 -4.06 -10.97
N ARG A 133 11.77 -3.99 -11.53
CA ARG A 133 11.52 -3.22 -12.76
C ARG A 133 10.64 -2.00 -12.55
N LEU A 134 9.95 -1.88 -11.42
CA LEU A 134 9.03 -0.79 -11.15
C LEU A 134 9.52 0.06 -9.98
N ALA A 135 8.99 1.28 -9.89
CA ALA A 135 9.18 2.18 -8.76
C ALA A 135 7.90 2.94 -8.48
N LEU A 136 7.72 3.37 -7.23
CA LEU A 136 6.66 4.29 -6.85
C LEU A 136 7.21 5.71 -6.88
N LYS A 137 6.62 6.60 -7.68
CA LYS A 137 7.00 8.00 -7.78
C LYS A 137 5.75 8.86 -7.83
N ASP A 138 5.65 9.84 -6.92
CA ASP A 138 4.51 10.77 -6.84
C ASP A 138 3.15 10.02 -6.79
N GLY A 139 3.11 8.90 -6.05
CA GLY A 139 1.91 8.06 -5.92
C GLY A 139 1.60 7.17 -7.13
N ARG A 140 2.45 7.17 -8.16
CA ARG A 140 2.24 6.41 -9.41
C ARG A 140 3.25 5.29 -9.55
N VAL A 141 2.79 4.15 -10.07
CA VAL A 141 3.67 3.05 -10.46
C VAL A 141 4.30 3.41 -11.81
N ILE A 142 5.61 3.54 -11.82
CA ILE A 142 6.40 3.85 -13.01
C ILE A 142 7.39 2.73 -13.32
N GLY A 143 7.77 2.60 -14.60
CA GLY A 143 8.90 1.77 -14.99
C GLY A 143 10.19 2.39 -14.46
N ARG A 144 10.95 1.64 -13.65
CA ARG A 144 12.17 2.10 -12.97
C ARG A 144 13.19 2.70 -13.93
N TYR A 145 13.38 2.05 -15.08
CA TYR A 145 14.40 2.44 -16.07
C TYR A 145 13.84 3.28 -17.22
N SER A 146 12.55 3.19 -17.51
CA SER A 146 11.92 3.89 -18.63
C SER A 146 11.21 5.18 -18.22
N GLY A 147 10.91 5.36 -16.94
CA GLY A 147 10.07 6.45 -16.43
C GLY A 147 8.61 6.38 -16.90
N ARG A 148 8.21 5.31 -17.61
CA ARG A 148 6.86 5.18 -18.18
C ARG A 148 5.83 4.97 -17.07
N ASP A 149 4.72 5.68 -17.15
CA ASP A 149 3.54 5.42 -16.32
C ASP A 149 2.94 4.05 -16.65
N ILE A 150 2.88 3.16 -15.66
CA ILE A 150 2.45 1.77 -15.89
C ILE A 150 0.95 1.68 -16.10
N ALA A 151 0.13 2.51 -15.44
CA ALA A 151 -1.32 2.49 -15.63
C ALA A 151 -1.70 2.79 -17.09
N THR A 152 -1.05 3.80 -17.68
CA THR A 152 -1.22 4.15 -19.10
C THR A 152 -0.66 3.05 -20.00
N PHE A 153 0.52 2.52 -19.69
CA PHE A 153 1.14 1.46 -20.50
C PHE A 153 0.27 0.21 -20.61
N LEU A 154 -0.36 -0.20 -19.50
CA LEU A 154 -1.24 -1.38 -19.44
C LEU A 154 -2.50 -1.27 -20.31
N GLN A 155 -2.91 -0.07 -20.73
CA GLN A 155 -4.00 0.08 -21.71
C GLN A 155 -3.66 -0.56 -23.07
N SER A 156 -2.37 -0.76 -23.35
CA SER A 156 -1.88 -1.34 -24.60
C SER A 156 -1.05 -2.61 -24.39
N HIS A 157 -0.89 -3.07 -23.14
CA HIS A 157 -0.02 -4.19 -22.78
C HIS A 157 -0.72 -5.16 -21.81
N GLY A 158 -0.48 -6.46 -21.96
CA GLY A 158 -1.11 -7.48 -21.11
C GLY A 158 -2.58 -7.78 -21.44
N ARG A 159 -3.16 -7.12 -22.45
CA ARG A 159 -4.55 -7.30 -22.90
C ARG A 159 -5.56 -7.17 -21.74
N LEU A 160 -5.31 -6.19 -20.87
CA LEU A 160 -6.21 -5.87 -19.75
C LEU A 160 -7.35 -4.98 -20.24
N SER A 161 -8.54 -5.20 -19.71
CA SER A 161 -9.63 -4.22 -19.78
C SER A 161 -9.37 -3.03 -18.86
N LEU A 162 -10.12 -1.93 -19.04
CA LEU A 162 -9.95 -0.74 -18.21
C LEU A 162 -10.23 -1.02 -16.73
N GLU A 163 -11.22 -1.88 -16.44
CA GLU A 163 -11.53 -2.31 -15.07
C GLU A 163 -10.47 -3.24 -14.47
N GLU A 164 -9.71 -3.98 -15.27
CA GLU A 164 -8.63 -4.87 -14.81
C GLU A 164 -7.33 -4.09 -14.49
N ILE A 165 -7.11 -2.90 -15.07
CA ILE A 165 -5.87 -2.13 -14.88
C ILE A 165 -5.71 -1.66 -13.42
N ALA A 166 -6.76 -1.09 -12.83
CA ALA A 166 -6.66 -0.54 -11.47
C ALA A 166 -6.30 -1.61 -10.42
N PRO A 167 -6.93 -2.80 -10.41
CA PRO A 167 -6.51 -3.90 -9.54
C PRO A 167 -5.05 -4.35 -9.74
N VAL A 168 -4.57 -4.39 -10.99
CA VAL A 168 -3.16 -4.74 -11.28
C VAL A 168 -2.21 -3.67 -10.73
N ILE A 169 -2.52 -2.39 -10.92
CA ILE A 169 -1.70 -1.28 -10.38
C ILE A 169 -1.68 -1.30 -8.85
N ASP A 170 -2.82 -1.54 -8.22
CA ASP A 170 -2.94 -1.66 -6.78
C ASP A 170 -2.11 -2.84 -6.22
N MET A 171 -2.17 -4.01 -6.89
CA MET A 171 -1.32 -5.15 -6.57
C MET A 171 0.17 -4.81 -6.70
N LEU A 172 0.61 -4.23 -7.83
CA LEU A 172 2.01 -3.86 -8.06
C LEU A 172 2.51 -2.83 -7.04
N THR A 173 1.68 -1.85 -6.69
CA THR A 173 1.98 -0.83 -5.66
C THR A 173 2.31 -1.48 -4.33
N ARG A 174 1.52 -2.46 -3.88
CA ARG A 174 1.79 -3.20 -2.64
C ARG A 174 3.10 -3.98 -2.71
N GLN A 175 3.37 -4.66 -3.81
CA GLN A 175 4.60 -5.44 -3.98
C GLN A 175 5.87 -4.56 -3.94
N ILE A 176 5.78 -3.33 -4.44
CA ILE A 176 6.82 -2.30 -4.32
C ILE A 176 6.96 -1.86 -2.86
N ALA A 177 5.83 -1.52 -2.20
CA ALA A 177 5.83 -0.96 -0.86
C ALA A 177 6.33 -1.93 0.22
N THR A 178 6.04 -3.23 0.12
CA THR A 178 6.57 -4.23 1.08
C THR A 178 8.07 -4.45 0.92
N ALA A 179 8.61 -4.29 -0.29
CA ALA A 179 10.06 -4.40 -0.54
C ALA A 179 10.90 -3.31 0.13
N GLN A 180 10.35 -2.09 0.20
CA GLN A 180 11.05 -0.93 0.76
C GLN A 180 11.14 -0.95 2.29
N ARG A 181 10.48 -1.90 2.95
CA ARG A 181 10.46 -2.03 4.42
C ARG A 181 11.38 -3.14 4.95
N GLY A 182 12.00 -3.92 4.04
CA GLY A 182 12.93 -5.00 4.37
C GLY A 182 14.41 -4.68 4.17
N LEU A 183 14.76 -3.39 4.03
CA LEU A 183 16.14 -2.87 3.99
C LEU A 183 16.43 -2.04 5.23
#